data_AF-A0AAE4CYY6-F1
#
_entry.id   AF-A0AAE4CYY6-F1
#
_cell.length_a   1.000
_cell.length_b   1.000
_cell.length_c   1.000
_cell.angle_alpha   90.00
_cell.angle_beta   90.00
_cell.angle_gamma   90.00
#
_symmetry.space_group_name_H-M   'P 1'
#
loop_
_entity.id
_entity.type
_entity.pdbx_description
1 polymer ?
#
loop_
_entity_poly.entity_id
_entity_poly.type
_entity_poly.pdbx_seq_one_letter_code
_entity_poly.pdbx_strand_id
1 'polypeptide(L)'
;MPSRRPTQTEPFQALLETQFRLLGVDVRRPAGNVLLELGFARRRAPAGRLGASEYRLGGAQEVRLWGFGLLYRPRADSNACLLLRKGRPHLSTARSPTHVWDPTRAAAQLGLRGPCPDALVLEAVRWFRGYERAVIEQTGLEHRRQARASCRDACPAQEHLLADWEQWLTAAS
;
A
#
# COMPACT_ATOMS: atom_id res chain seq x y z
N MET A 1 31.00 -6.85 -1.52
CA MET A 1 29.84 -6.28 -2.23
C MET A 1 28.69 -6.11 -1.24
N PRO A 2 28.05 -4.94 -1.14
CA PRO A 2 26.89 -4.79 -0.25
C PRO A 2 25.74 -5.64 -0.79
N SER A 3 25.36 -6.66 -0.01
CA SER A 3 24.17 -7.47 -0.23
C SER A 3 22.95 -6.54 -0.40
N ARG A 4 22.26 -6.63 -1.54
CA ARG A 4 21.00 -5.90 -1.75
C ARG A 4 19.95 -6.48 -0.81
N ARG A 5 19.33 -5.63 0.01
CA ARG A 5 18.20 -6.05 0.85
C ARG A 5 17.03 -6.54 -0.04
N PRO A 6 16.24 -7.53 0.38
CA PRO A 6 15.10 -8.06 -0.40
C PRO A 6 14.08 -6.97 -0.78
N THR A 7 13.98 -5.92 0.03
CA THR A 7 13.15 -4.72 -0.18
C THR A 7 13.66 -3.76 -1.26
N GLN A 8 14.85 -4.01 -1.83
CA GLN A 8 15.48 -3.22 -2.90
C GLN A 8 15.53 -3.98 -4.24
N THR A 9 14.79 -5.08 -4.32
CA THR A 9 14.78 -5.94 -5.51
C THR A 9 13.66 -5.50 -6.47
N GLU A 10 13.88 -5.68 -7.77
CA GLU A 10 12.86 -5.41 -8.80
C GLU A 10 11.54 -6.16 -8.54
N PRO A 11 11.55 -7.44 -8.08
CA PRO A 11 10.33 -8.14 -7.68
C PRO A 11 9.49 -7.40 -6.64
N PHE A 12 10.10 -6.84 -5.59
CA PHE A 12 9.36 -6.10 -4.57
C PHE A 12 8.67 -4.85 -5.14
N GLN A 13 9.36 -4.13 -6.02
CA GLN A 13 8.82 -2.92 -6.65
C GLN A 13 7.68 -3.25 -7.61
N ALA A 14 7.79 -4.33 -8.38
CA ALA A 14 6.71 -4.81 -9.25
C ALA A 14 5.46 -5.20 -8.45
N LEU A 15 5.65 -5.83 -7.29
CA LEU A 15 4.55 -6.18 -6.38
C LEU A 15 3.85 -4.95 -5.81
N LEU A 16 4.61 -3.95 -5.35
CA LEU A 16 4.01 -2.70 -4.89
C LEU A 16 3.26 -1.98 -6.00
N GLU A 17 3.86 -1.86 -7.19
CA GLU A 17 3.17 -1.24 -8.32
C GLU A 17 1.85 -1.94 -8.63
N THR A 18 1.86 -3.28 -8.66
CA THR A 18 0.66 -4.08 -8.88
C THR A 18 -0.38 -3.84 -7.78
N GLN A 19 0.02 -3.89 -6.51
CA GLN A 19 -0.84 -3.63 -5.37
C GLN A 19 -1.57 -2.29 -5.48
N PHE A 20 -0.85 -1.21 -5.82
CA PHE A 20 -1.46 0.12 -5.97
C PHE A 20 -2.33 0.25 -7.21
N ARG A 21 -2.06 -0.49 -8.29
CA ARG A 21 -2.97 -0.57 -9.44
C ARG A 21 -4.28 -1.26 -9.06
N LEU A 22 -4.21 -2.41 -8.38
CA LEU A 22 -5.40 -3.16 -7.92
C LEU A 22 -6.23 -2.36 -6.91
N LEU A 23 -5.59 -1.65 -5.98
CA LEU A 23 -6.26 -0.68 -5.10
C LEU A 23 -7.06 0.37 -5.89
N GLY A 24 -6.53 0.81 -7.03
CA GLY A 24 -7.24 1.71 -7.93
C GLY A 24 -8.50 1.09 -8.52
N VAL A 25 -8.47 -0.19 -8.87
CA VAL A 25 -9.64 -0.95 -9.36
C VAL A 25 -10.67 -1.10 -8.24
N ASP A 26 -10.23 -1.42 -7.02
CA ASP A 26 -11.07 -1.56 -5.83
C ASP A 26 -11.86 -0.30 -5.51
N VAL A 27 -11.23 0.86 -5.67
CA VAL A 27 -11.87 2.18 -5.49
C VAL A 27 -12.89 2.49 -6.58
N ARG A 28 -12.70 1.97 -7.79
CA ARG A 28 -13.55 2.24 -8.98
C ARG A 28 -14.54 1.13 -9.29
N ARG A 29 -14.63 0.10 -8.44
CA ARG A 29 -15.53 -1.04 -8.65
C ARG A 29 -16.98 -0.54 -8.79
N PRO A 30 -17.73 -0.96 -9.82
CA PRO A 30 -19.09 -0.45 -10.07
C PRO A 30 -20.06 -0.68 -8.91
N ALA A 31 -19.90 -1.79 -8.19
CA ALA A 31 -20.76 -2.16 -7.07
C ALA A 31 -20.50 -1.33 -5.78
N GLY A 32 -19.42 -0.54 -5.73
CA GLY A 32 -19.03 0.18 -4.53
C GLY A 32 -17.52 0.23 -4.33
N ASN A 33 -17.07 1.16 -3.49
CA ASN A 33 -15.67 1.31 -3.16
C ASN A 33 -15.28 0.31 -2.06
N VAL A 34 -14.49 -0.70 -2.43
CA VAL A 34 -14.12 -1.80 -1.52
C VAL A 34 -13.40 -1.30 -0.26
N LEU A 35 -12.59 -0.24 -0.35
CA LEU A 35 -11.91 0.29 0.84
C LEU A 35 -12.93 0.83 1.85
N LEU A 36 -14.00 1.49 1.38
CA LEU A 36 -15.06 1.97 2.28
C LEU A 36 -15.83 0.79 2.91
N GLU A 37 -16.10 -0.26 2.13
CA GLU A 37 -16.73 -1.49 2.61
C GLU A 37 -15.86 -2.17 3.69
N LEU A 38 -14.54 -2.13 3.55
CA LEU A 38 -13.57 -2.62 4.53
C LEU A 38 -13.33 -1.67 5.72
N GLY A 39 -14.15 -0.62 5.87
CA GLY A 39 -14.12 0.27 7.04
C GLY A 39 -13.15 1.45 6.95
N PHE A 40 -12.57 1.73 5.78
CA PHE A 40 -11.77 2.94 5.62
C PHE A 40 -12.64 4.20 5.59
N ALA A 41 -12.18 5.24 6.28
CA ALA A 41 -12.68 6.59 6.09
C ALA A 41 -11.95 7.26 4.92
N ARG A 42 -12.69 7.88 3.99
CA ARG A 42 -12.11 8.63 2.88
C ARG A 42 -12.09 10.12 3.16
N ARG A 43 -10.94 10.76 2.92
CA ARG A 43 -10.76 12.21 2.91
C ARG A 43 -10.31 12.66 1.53
N ARG A 44 -11.05 13.58 0.91
CA ARG A 44 -10.70 14.17 -0.38
C ARG A 44 -9.74 15.35 -0.19
N ALA A 45 -8.95 15.63 -1.21
CA ALA A 45 -8.24 16.90 -1.29
C ALA A 45 -9.24 18.07 -1.22
N PRO A 46 -8.87 19.22 -0.61
CA PRO A 46 -9.70 20.42 -0.60
C PRO A 46 -10.15 20.83 -2.00
N ALA A 47 -11.32 21.46 -2.09
CA ALA A 47 -11.84 21.98 -3.36
C ALA A 47 -10.82 22.92 -4.03
N GLY A 48 -10.71 22.82 -5.36
CA GLY A 48 -9.74 23.60 -6.14
C GLY A 48 -8.29 23.06 -6.08
N ARG A 49 -8.03 21.98 -5.34
CA ARG A 49 -6.71 21.33 -5.30
C ARG A 49 -6.72 19.97 -5.99
N LEU A 50 -5.85 19.81 -6.99
CA LEU A 50 -5.55 18.50 -7.54
C LEU A 50 -4.80 17.66 -6.50
N GLY A 51 -5.23 16.40 -6.30
CA GLY A 51 -4.57 15.50 -5.35
C GLY A 51 -5.27 14.16 -5.19
N ALA A 52 -4.53 13.19 -4.64
CA ALA A 52 -5.07 11.87 -4.34
C ALA A 52 -6.06 11.95 -3.16
N SER A 53 -7.08 11.09 -3.14
CA SER A 53 -7.84 10.86 -1.91
C SER A 53 -6.97 10.08 -0.92
N GLU A 54 -7.10 10.42 0.37
CA GLU A 54 -6.57 9.62 1.47
C GLU A 54 -7.68 8.67 1.95
N TYR A 55 -7.31 7.41 2.15
CA TYR A 55 -8.14 6.42 2.84
C TYR A 55 -7.43 6.06 4.13
N ARG A 56 -8.11 6.21 5.27
CA ARG A 56 -7.57 5.92 6.58
C ARG A 56 -8.35 4.77 7.23
N LEU A 57 -7.62 3.80 7.75
CA LEU A 57 -8.14 2.80 8.68
C LEU A 57 -7.44 3.01 10.02
N GLY A 58 -8.24 3.26 11.06
CA GLY A 58 -7.78 3.38 12.45
C GLY A 58 -8.02 2.09 13.24
N GLY A 59 -7.53 2.05 14.47
CA GLY A 59 -7.65 0.90 15.37
C GLY A 59 -6.33 0.62 16.08
N ALA A 60 -6.00 -0.67 16.26
CA ALA A 60 -4.74 -1.10 16.87
C ALA A 60 -3.51 -0.66 16.06
N GLN A 61 -3.66 -0.61 14.74
CA GLN A 61 -2.68 -0.10 13.77
C GLN A 61 -3.28 1.07 13.01
N GLU A 62 -2.42 1.98 12.55
CA GLU A 62 -2.82 3.07 11.67
C GLU A 62 -2.35 2.77 10.25
N VAL A 63 -3.30 2.79 9.33
CA VAL A 63 -3.05 2.59 7.90
C VAL A 63 -3.59 3.80 7.15
N ARG A 64 -2.76 4.38 6.29
CA ARG A 64 -3.19 5.42 5.36
C ARG A 64 -2.77 5.08 3.95
N LEU A 65 -3.74 5.10 3.04
CA LEU A 65 -3.56 4.79 1.65
C LEU A 65 -3.85 6.01 0.77
N TRP A 66 -3.00 6.18 -0.23
CA TRP A 66 -3.19 7.07 -1.36
C TRP A 66 -3.00 6.27 -2.65
N GLY A 67 -3.42 6.82 -3.78
CA GLY A 67 -3.11 6.22 -5.08
C GLY A 67 -1.60 6.12 -5.39
N PHE A 68 -0.76 6.79 -4.59
CA PHE A 68 0.70 6.81 -4.74
C PHE A 68 1.47 6.15 -3.60
N GLY A 69 0.84 5.70 -2.51
CA GLY A 69 1.57 5.15 -1.37
C GLY A 69 0.75 4.68 -0.19
N LEU A 70 1.43 4.02 0.74
CA LEU A 70 0.94 3.50 2.02
C LEU A 70 1.81 4.07 3.15
N LEU A 71 1.17 4.63 4.17
CA LEU A 71 1.77 4.81 5.48
C LEU A 71 1.22 3.73 6.42
N TYR A 72 2.11 2.89 6.95
CA TYR A 72 1.77 1.83 7.87
C TYR A 72 2.44 2.07 9.23
N ARG A 73 1.64 2.11 10.29
CA ARG A 73 2.10 2.26 11.67
C ARG A 73 1.50 1.15 12.52
N PRO A 74 2.33 0.22 13.04
CA PRO A 74 1.82 -0.93 13.79
C PRO A 74 1.26 -0.56 15.16
N ARG A 75 1.74 0.54 15.79
CA ARG A 75 1.25 1.04 17.08
C ARG A 75 1.23 2.56 17.09
N ALA A 76 0.28 3.18 17.79
CA ALA A 76 0.12 4.64 17.82
C ALA A 76 1.41 5.40 18.16
N ASP A 77 2.26 4.84 19.01
CA ASP A 77 3.51 5.47 19.45
C ASP A 77 4.78 5.10 18.68
N SER A 78 4.67 4.26 17.65
CA SER A 78 5.82 3.81 16.87
C SER A 78 6.10 4.68 15.64
N ASN A 79 7.31 4.53 15.10
CA ASN A 79 7.61 4.97 13.75
C ASN A 79 6.72 4.22 12.74
N ALA A 80 6.61 4.79 11.54
CA ALA A 80 5.82 4.25 10.45
C ALA A 80 6.69 3.84 9.26
N CYS A 81 6.25 2.83 8.51
CA CYS A 81 6.73 2.54 7.18
C CYS A 81 6.01 3.43 6.17
N LEU A 82 6.74 4.13 5.31
CA LEU A 82 6.21 4.70 4.08
C LEU A 82 6.62 3.83 2.90
N LEU A 83 5.63 3.24 2.23
CA LEU A 83 5.79 2.54 0.96
C LEU A 83 5.19 3.40 -0.15
N LEU A 84 6.03 3.97 -1.00
CA LEU A 84 5.56 4.66 -2.20
C LEU A 84 5.39 3.67 -3.35
N ARG A 85 4.41 3.91 -4.22
CA ARG A 85 4.15 3.08 -5.41
C ARG A 85 5.40 2.89 -6.26
N LYS A 86 6.22 3.94 -6.36
CA LYS A 86 7.54 3.91 -6.96
C LYS A 86 8.53 4.41 -5.93
N GLY A 87 9.54 3.61 -5.60
CA GLY A 87 10.59 4.01 -4.67
C GLY A 87 10.99 2.88 -3.74
N ARG A 88 11.69 3.27 -2.67
CA ARG A 88 12.15 2.37 -1.61
C ARG A 88 11.33 2.61 -0.34
N PRO A 89 11.24 1.62 0.57
CA PRO A 89 10.63 1.85 1.87
C PRO A 89 11.40 2.87 2.71
N HIS A 90 10.69 3.82 3.29
CA HIS A 90 11.28 4.85 4.16
C HIS A 90 10.69 4.82 5.57
N LEU A 91 11.51 5.14 6.56
CA LEU A 91 11.05 5.38 7.91
C LEU A 91 10.41 6.76 8.00
N SER A 92 9.18 6.83 8.50
CA SER A 92 8.44 8.05 8.77
C SER A 92 8.23 8.24 10.27
N THR A 93 8.44 9.48 10.73
CA THR A 93 8.18 9.89 12.13
C THR A 93 6.91 10.72 12.28
N ALA A 94 6.16 10.93 11.20
CA ALA A 94 4.97 11.76 11.21
C ALA A 94 3.83 11.10 12.01
N ARG A 95 3.53 11.63 13.20
CA ARG A 95 2.52 11.09 14.14
C ARG A 95 1.09 11.22 13.62
N SER A 96 0.79 12.30 12.90
CA SER A 96 -0.55 12.56 12.37
C SER A 96 -0.46 13.41 11.11
N PRO A 97 0.09 12.86 10.01
CA PRO A 97 0.31 13.66 8.81
C PRO A 97 -1.03 14.14 8.25
N THR A 98 -1.28 15.44 8.27
CA THR A 98 -2.47 16.03 7.66
C THR A 98 -2.12 16.64 6.31
N HIS A 99 -3.09 16.64 5.39
CA HIS A 99 -2.98 17.34 4.11
C HIS A 99 -1.91 16.81 3.15
N VAL A 100 -1.68 15.49 3.15
CA VAL A 100 -0.83 14.82 2.16
C VAL A 100 -1.68 14.46 0.96
N TRP A 101 -1.62 15.30 -0.08
CA TRP A 101 -2.43 15.16 -1.30
C TRP A 101 -1.59 14.93 -2.56
N ASP A 102 -0.30 15.24 -2.47
CA ASP A 102 0.61 15.33 -3.61
C ASP A 102 1.82 14.41 -3.35
N PRO A 103 2.08 13.43 -4.23
CA PRO A 103 3.22 12.52 -4.08
C PRO A 103 4.57 13.25 -4.01
N THR A 104 4.71 14.38 -4.70
CA THR A 104 5.97 15.15 -4.74
C THR A 104 6.30 15.80 -3.39
N ARG A 105 5.26 16.07 -2.59
CA ARG A 105 5.37 16.69 -1.25
C ARG A 105 5.26 15.66 -0.13
N ALA A 106 4.82 14.44 -0.43
CA ALA A 106 4.61 13.39 0.55
C ALA A 106 5.87 13.13 1.39
N ALA A 107 7.05 13.08 0.77
CA ALA A 107 8.32 12.88 1.49
C ALA A 107 8.54 13.94 2.59
N ALA A 108 8.35 15.22 2.27
CA ALA A 108 8.52 16.30 3.24
C ALA A 108 7.44 16.27 4.32
N GLN A 109 6.17 16.10 3.92
CA GLN A 109 5.03 16.13 4.85
C GLN A 109 4.96 14.89 5.76
N LEU A 110 5.57 13.79 5.35
CA LEU A 110 5.62 12.54 6.11
C LEU A 110 6.90 12.39 6.94
N GLY A 111 7.78 13.39 6.98
CA GLY A 111 8.94 13.43 7.89
C GLY A 111 9.86 12.20 7.74
N LEU A 112 10.36 11.98 6.52
CA LEU A 112 11.27 10.87 6.22
C LEU A 112 12.60 10.99 6.98
N ARG A 113 13.03 9.89 7.60
CA ARG A 113 14.27 9.82 8.40
C ARG A 113 15.36 8.92 7.80
N GLY A 114 15.08 8.24 6.69
CA GLY A 114 16.01 7.31 6.04
C GLY A 114 15.35 6.01 5.61
N PRO A 115 16.14 4.94 5.33
CA PRO A 115 15.62 3.63 4.99
C PRO A 115 14.74 3.06 6.11
N CYS A 116 13.65 2.40 5.74
CA CYS A 116 12.82 1.67 6.72
C CYS A 116 13.56 0.41 7.21
N PRO A 117 13.50 0.08 8.52
CA PRO A 117 13.92 -1.22 9.02
C PRO A 117 13.12 -2.36 8.37
N ASP A 118 13.79 -3.46 8.02
CA ASP A 118 13.18 -4.57 7.28
C ASP A 118 12.00 -5.19 8.04
N ALA A 119 12.10 -5.32 9.38
CA ALA A 119 11.00 -5.80 10.22
C ALA A 119 9.69 -4.98 10.03
N LEU A 120 9.81 -3.65 9.96
CA LEU A 120 8.68 -2.77 9.79
C LEU A 120 8.13 -2.80 8.35
N VAL A 121 8.99 -3.08 7.36
CA VAL A 121 8.56 -3.37 5.99
C VAL A 121 7.79 -4.69 5.92
N LEU A 122 8.28 -5.74 6.59
CA LEU A 122 7.62 -7.04 6.66
C LEU A 122 6.22 -6.91 7.29
N GLU A 123 6.06 -6.12 8.34
CA GLU A 123 4.74 -5.83 8.92
C GLU A 123 3.81 -5.11 7.94
N ALA A 124 4.30 -4.10 7.22
CA ALA A 124 3.52 -3.41 6.19
C ALA A 124 3.11 -4.35 5.02
N VAL A 125 3.98 -5.28 4.63
CA VAL A 125 3.65 -6.28 3.60
C VAL A 125 2.67 -7.33 4.11
N ARG A 126 2.80 -7.78 5.37
CA ARG A 126 1.79 -8.65 6.02
C ARG A 126 0.43 -7.96 6.06
N TRP A 127 0.40 -6.64 6.24
CA TRP A 127 -0.83 -5.87 6.13
C TRP A 127 -1.43 -5.93 4.71
N PHE A 128 -0.62 -5.73 3.65
CA PHE A 128 -1.10 -5.89 2.27
C PHE A 128 -1.62 -7.31 1.98
N ARG A 129 -0.95 -8.33 2.48
CA ARG A 129 -1.43 -9.73 2.40
C ARG A 129 -2.82 -9.86 3.04
N GLY A 130 -3.00 -9.31 4.25
CA GLY A 130 -4.30 -9.31 4.93
C GLY A 130 -5.38 -8.55 4.16
N TYR A 131 -5.02 -7.40 3.57
CA TYR A 131 -5.91 -6.63 2.69
C TYR A 131 -6.37 -7.45 1.49
N GLU A 132 -5.45 -8.09 0.76
CA GLU A 132 -5.80 -8.88 -0.42
C GLU A 132 -6.74 -10.04 -0.08
N ARG A 133 -6.53 -10.70 1.06
CA ARG A 133 -7.46 -11.72 1.56
C ARG A 133 -8.85 -11.14 1.81
N ALA A 134 -8.94 -10.04 2.54
CA ALA A 134 -10.22 -9.41 2.85
C ALA A 134 -10.98 -8.97 1.59
N VAL A 135 -10.27 -8.48 0.56
CA VAL A 135 -10.91 -8.16 -0.72
C VAL A 135 -11.44 -9.41 -1.42
N ILE A 136 -10.69 -10.51 -1.44
CA ILE A 136 -11.16 -11.78 -2.02
C ILE A 136 -12.40 -12.29 -1.26
N GLU A 137 -12.38 -12.24 0.07
CA GLU A 137 -13.52 -12.63 0.91
C GLU A 137 -14.76 -11.76 0.64
N GLN A 138 -14.59 -10.45 0.46
CA GLN A 138 -15.68 -9.49 0.24
C GLN A 138 -16.22 -9.52 -1.20
N THR A 139 -15.36 -9.68 -2.21
CA THR A 139 -15.70 -9.46 -3.62
C THR A 139 -15.65 -10.73 -4.48
N GLY A 140 -15.11 -11.82 -3.95
CA GLY A 140 -14.81 -13.04 -4.67
C GLY A 140 -13.51 -12.98 -5.47
N LEU A 141 -12.94 -14.15 -5.77
CA LEU A 141 -11.69 -14.27 -6.53
C LEU A 141 -11.80 -13.72 -7.96
N GLU A 142 -12.99 -13.77 -8.54
CA GLU A 142 -13.24 -13.33 -9.92
C GLU A 142 -12.99 -11.82 -10.10
N HIS A 143 -13.34 -11.00 -9.10
CA HIS A 143 -13.01 -9.57 -9.11
C HIS A 143 -11.50 -9.35 -9.23
N ARG A 144 -10.68 -10.15 -8.55
CA ARG A 144 -9.21 -10.05 -8.63
C ARG A 144 -8.67 -10.49 -9.99
N ARG A 145 -9.21 -11.57 -10.57
CA ARG A 145 -8.84 -12.01 -11.92
C ARG A 145 -9.12 -10.91 -12.95
N GLN A 146 -10.30 -10.30 -12.89
CA GLN A 146 -10.69 -9.21 -13.78
C GLN A 146 -9.84 -7.94 -13.58
N ALA A 147 -9.62 -7.56 -12.32
CA ALA A 147 -8.77 -6.43 -11.98
C ALA A 147 -7.34 -6.61 -12.53
N ARG A 148 -6.78 -7.82 -12.42
CA ARG A 148 -5.46 -8.15 -12.95
C ARG A 148 -5.43 -8.16 -14.48
N ALA A 149 -6.44 -8.72 -15.14
CA ALA A 149 -6.55 -8.69 -16.61
C ALA A 149 -6.61 -7.26 -17.17
N SER A 150 -7.18 -6.31 -16.41
CA SER A 150 -7.18 -4.89 -16.79
C SER A 150 -5.81 -4.21 -16.67
N CYS A 151 -4.84 -4.84 -15.98
CA CYS A 151 -3.48 -4.33 -15.80
C CYS A 151 -2.56 -4.88 -16.89
N ARG A 152 -2.61 -4.29 -18.09
CA ARG A 152 -2.04 -4.85 -19.33
C ARG A 152 -0.53 -5.19 -19.35
N ASP A 153 0.33 -4.61 -18.51
CA ASP A 153 1.80 -4.70 -18.77
C ASP A 153 2.73 -4.89 -17.55
N ALA A 154 2.24 -5.08 -16.30
CA ALA A 154 3.18 -5.07 -15.15
C ALA A 154 2.79 -5.91 -13.93
N CYS A 155 1.88 -6.88 -14.07
CA CYS A 155 1.55 -7.77 -12.96
C CYS A 155 2.47 -9.01 -12.97
N PRO A 156 2.98 -9.47 -11.82
CA PRO A 156 3.74 -10.72 -11.70
C PRO A 156 2.96 -11.92 -12.26
N ALA A 157 3.63 -13.05 -12.41
CA ALA A 157 3.11 -14.22 -13.12
C ALA A 157 2.03 -15.04 -12.37
N GLN A 158 1.89 -14.93 -11.04
CA GLN A 158 0.94 -15.79 -10.31
C GLN A 158 -0.52 -15.38 -10.53
N GLU A 159 -1.45 -16.27 -10.17
CA GLU A 159 -2.89 -16.11 -10.41
C GLU A 159 -3.48 -14.92 -9.63
N HIS A 160 -3.06 -14.71 -8.38
CA HIS A 160 -3.50 -13.56 -7.57
C HIS A 160 -2.39 -13.01 -6.66
N LEU A 161 -2.43 -11.71 -6.39
CA LEU A 161 -1.37 -10.97 -5.69
C LEU A 161 -1.12 -11.47 -4.26
N LEU A 162 -2.13 -12.07 -3.61
CA LEU A 162 -1.98 -12.66 -2.28
C LEU A 162 -0.88 -13.75 -2.24
N ALA A 163 -0.81 -14.63 -3.24
CA ALA A 163 0.20 -15.70 -3.28
C ALA A 163 1.59 -15.13 -3.60
N ASP A 164 1.65 -14.09 -4.43
CA ASP A 164 2.90 -13.37 -4.72
C ASP A 164 3.49 -12.75 -3.44
N TRP A 165 2.64 -12.14 -2.59
CA TRP A 165 3.08 -11.60 -1.30
C TRP A 165 3.52 -12.68 -0.31
N GLU A 166 2.86 -13.84 -0.30
CA GLU A 166 3.25 -14.98 0.55
C GLU A 166 4.61 -15.54 0.16
N GLN A 167 4.86 -15.71 -1.14
CA GLN A 167 6.16 -16.15 -1.64
C GLN A 167 7.26 -15.15 -1.26
N TRP A 168 7.00 -13.85 -1.45
CA TRP A 168 7.98 -12.81 -1.09
C TRP A 168 8.25 -12.77 0.42
N LEU A 169 7.23 -12.88 1.26
CA LEU A 169 7.37 -12.92 2.71
C LEU A 169 8.20 -14.13 3.17
N THR A 170 8.02 -15.27 2.53
CA THR A 170 8.79 -16.50 2.82
C THR A 170 10.25 -16.33 2.44
N ALA A 171 10.54 -15.70 1.30
CA ALA A 171 11.92 -15.45 0.85
C ALA A 171 12.63 -14.33 1.63
N ALA A 172 11.89 -13.44 2.29
CA ALA A 172 12.42 -12.30 3.03
C ALA A 172 12.50 -12.52 4.57
N SER A 173 12.00 -13.66 5.07
CA SER A 173 12.09 -14.07 6.48
C SER A 173 13.32 -14.95 6.70
#